data_AF-A0A926XSB8-F1
#
_entry.id   AF-A0A926XSB8-F1
#
_cell.length_a   1.000
_cell.length_b   1.000
_cell.length_c   1.000
_cell.angle_alpha   90.00
_cell.angle_beta   90.00
_cell.angle_gamma   90.00
#
_symmetry.space_group_name_H-M   'P 1'
#
loop_
_entity.id
_entity.type
_entity.pdbx_description
1 polymer ?
#
loop_
_entity_poly.entity_id
_entity_poly.type
_entity_poly.pdbx_seq_one_letter_code
_entity_poly.pdbx_strand_id
1 'polypeptide(L)' 'MLVILTDQQVISPKQVCQGCLFANTSGLPRWHNGKLGCGHALSSVERTRPEVYECQMGFRLTNID' A
#
# COMPACT_ATOMS: atom_id res chain seq x y z
N MET A 1 -4.72 -5.42 -6.97
CA MET A 1 -5.17 -5.39 -5.58
C MET A 1 -4.00 -4.98 -4.72
N LEU A 2 -4.19 -4.06 -3.76
CA LEU A 2 -3.12 -3.70 -2.83
C LEU A 2 -2.99 -4.70 -1.69
N VAL A 3 -1.76 -5.06 -1.36
CA VAL A 3 -1.41 -5.88 -0.20
C VAL A 3 -0.29 -5.23 0.60
N ILE A 4 -0.23 -5.47 1.92
CA ILE A 4 0.87 -5.02 2.76
C ILE A 4 1.93 -6.12 2.81
N LEU A 5 3.17 -5.72 2.56
CA LEU A 5 4.35 -6.57 2.64
C LEU A 5 4.95 -6.48 4.05
N THR A 6 5.13 -7.61 4.70
CA THR A 6 5.95 -7.73 5.92
C THR A 6 7.11 -8.68 5.63
N ASP A 7 8.06 -8.77 6.57
CA ASP A 7 9.23 -9.64 6.41
C ASP A 7 8.86 -11.14 6.31
N GLN A 8 7.71 -11.53 6.86
CA GLN A 8 7.32 -12.94 7.02
C GLN A 8 6.07 -13.31 6.20
N GLN A 9 5.20 -12.35 5.90
CA GLN A 9 3.93 -12.64 5.26
C GLN A 9 3.35 -11.45 4.51
N VAL A 10 2.35 -11.74 3.69
CA VAL A 10 1.52 -10.73 3.02
C VAL A 10 0.22 -10.62 3.80
N ILE A 11 -0.16 -9.40 4.20
CA ILE A 11 -1.39 -9.16 4.97
C ILE A 11 -2.37 -8.25 4.22
N SER A 12 -3.64 -8.37 4.58
CA SER A 12 -4.68 -7.50 4.04
C SER A 12 -4.48 -6.08 4.55
N PRO A 13 -4.57 -5.05 3.68
CA PRO A 13 -4.51 -3.66 4.13
C PRO A 13 -5.58 -3.32 5.17
N LYS A 14 -6.72 -4.04 5.21
CA LYS A 14 -7.77 -3.82 6.22
C LYS A 14 -7.26 -3.98 7.66
N GLN A 15 -6.33 -4.90 7.90
CA GLN A 15 -5.80 -5.13 9.25
C GLN A 15 -5.04 -3.93 9.82
N VAL A 16 -4.53 -3.06 8.94
CA VAL A 16 -3.76 -1.86 9.31
C VAL A 16 -4.58 -0.59 9.05
N CYS A 17 -5.17 -0.47 7.86
CA CYS A 17 -5.87 0.72 7.42
C CYS A 17 -7.22 0.94 8.12
N GLN A 18 -7.86 -0.09 8.68
CA GLN A 18 -9.13 0.09 9.40
C GLN A 18 -9.02 1.05 10.61
N GLY A 19 -7.85 1.12 11.25
CA GLY A 19 -7.55 2.08 12.33
C GLY A 19 -6.80 3.33 11.88
N CYS A 20 -6.53 3.50 10.58
CA CYS A 20 -5.68 4.58 10.08
C CYS A 20 -6.51 5.83 9.75
N LEU A 21 -6.08 6.99 10.26
CA LEU A 21 -6.72 8.30 9.97
C LEU A 21 -6.68 8.69 8.49
N PHE A 22 -5.74 8.11 7.72
CA PHE A 22 -5.60 8.37 6.28
C PHE A 22 -6.33 7.35 5.39
N ALA A 23 -7.04 6.37 5.96
CA ALA A 23 -7.81 5.42 5.18
C ALA A 23 -9.02 6.07 4.48
N ASN A 24 -9.59 5.36 3.52
CA ASN A 24 -10.90 5.70 2.96
C ASN A 24 -12.03 5.26 3.92
N THR A 25 -13.27 5.58 3.58
CA THR A 25 -14.46 5.27 4.39
C THR A 25 -14.70 3.77 4.61
N SER A 26 -14.06 2.91 3.81
CA SER A 26 -14.13 1.44 3.95
C SER A 26 -12.95 0.85 4.73
N GLY A 27 -12.08 1.67 5.32
CA GLY A 27 -10.90 1.21 6.05
C GLY A 27 -9.80 0.66 5.14
N LEU A 28 -9.75 1.10 3.88
CA LEU A 28 -8.74 0.70 2.89
C LEU A 28 -7.79 1.86 2.55
N PRO A 29 -6.60 1.56 1.99
CA PRO A 29 -5.72 2.60 1.47
C PRO A 29 -6.44 3.49 0.45
N ARG A 30 -6.17 4.80 0.50
CA ARG A 30 -6.70 5.75 -0.49
C ARG A 30 -5.97 5.57 -1.81
N TRP A 31 -6.47 4.70 -2.67
CA TRP A 31 -5.90 4.44 -3.98
C TRP A 31 -6.69 5.17 -5.06
N HIS A 32 -6.04 6.06 -5.79
CA HIS A 32 -6.65 6.82 -6.88
C HIS A 32 -5.65 7.01 -8.02
N ASN A 33 -6.08 6.79 -9.26
CA ASN A 33 -5.28 7.00 -10.48
C ASN A 33 -3.89 6.32 -10.45
N GLY A 34 -3.81 5.09 -9.93
CA GLY A 34 -2.55 4.35 -9.84
C GLY A 34 -1.59 4.87 -8.76
N LYS A 35 -2.06 5.71 -7.83
CA LYS A 35 -1.24 6.29 -6.77
C LYS A 35 -1.83 6.00 -5.40
N LEU A 36 -0.93 5.78 -4.44
CA LEU A 36 -1.25 5.68 -3.03
C LEU A 36 -1.35 7.08 -2.42
N GLY A 37 -2.56 7.55 -2.13
CA GLY A 37 -2.82 8.88 -1.57
C GLY A 37 -2.42 9.07 -0.11
N CYS A 38 -2.21 7.99 0.64
CA CYS A 38 -1.69 8.01 2.01
C CYS A 38 -0.20 7.64 2.09
N GLY A 39 0.54 7.82 1.00
CA GLY A 39 1.91 7.35 0.88
C GLY A 39 2.61 7.88 -0.36
N HIS A 40 3.72 7.26 -0.70
CA HIS A 40 4.51 7.58 -1.88
C HIS A 40 5.06 6.29 -2.52
N ALA A 41 5.38 6.36 -3.81
CA ALA A 41 6.03 5.24 -4.49
C ALA A 41 7.50 5.16 -4.09
N LEU A 42 7.96 3.96 -3.74
CA LEU A 42 9.36 3.62 -3.65
C LEU A 42 9.79 3.22 -5.06
N SER A 43 10.46 4.14 -5.75
CA SER A 43 10.89 4.01 -7.15
C SER A 43 11.38 2.59 -7.48
N SER A 44 10.70 1.91 -8.41
CA SER A 44 11.18 0.63 -8.92
C SER A 44 12.36 0.88 -9.87
N VAL A 45 13.53 0.36 -9.50
CA VAL A 45 14.74 0.44 -10.33
C VAL A 45 14.61 -0.40 -11.61
N GLU A 46 13.60 -1.27 -11.70
CA GLU A 46 13.34 -2.13 -12.85
C GLU A 46 11.86 -2.14 -13.23
N ARG A 47 11.55 -1.89 -14.51
CA ARG A 47 10.19 -1.94 -15.12
C ARG A 47 9.50 -3.31 -15.00
N THR A 48 10.24 -4.34 -14.60
CA THR A 48 9.76 -5.74 -14.47
C THR A 48 9.21 -6.05 -13.08
N ARG A 49 9.38 -5.16 -12.09
CA ARG A 49 8.90 -5.38 -10.72
C ARG A 49 7.62 -4.59 -10.44
N PRO A 50 6.69 -5.15 -9.66
CA PRO A 50 5.50 -4.43 -9.24
C PRO A 50 5.92 -3.21 -8.41
N GLU A 51 5.24 -2.09 -8.63
CA GLU A 51 5.53 -0.84 -7.93
C GLU A 51 5.28 -1.04 -6.42
N VAL A 52 6.27 -0.66 -5.62
CA VAL A 52 6.19 -0.71 -4.16
C VAL A 52 5.91 0.70 -3.67
N TYR A 53 5.01 0.82 -2.69
CA TYR A 53 4.65 2.08 -2.08
C TYR A 53 4.93 2.01 -0.59
N GLU A 54 5.22 3.14 0.04
CA GLU A 54 5.31 3.27 1.48
C GLU A 54 4.22 4.23 1.96
N CYS A 55 3.39 3.79 2.89
CA CYS A 55 2.38 4.65 3.50
C CYS A 55 2.98 5.49 4.63
N GLN A 56 2.27 6.54 5.07
CA GLN A 56 2.72 7.42 6.15
C GLN A 56 2.98 6.70 7.49
N MET A 57 2.44 5.49 7.67
CA MET A 57 2.71 4.66 8.86
C MET A 57 3.96 3.77 8.71
N GLY A 58 4.69 3.87 7.60
CA GLY A 58 5.89 3.08 7.33
C GLY A 58 5.64 1.66 6.80
N PHE A 59 4.37 1.28 6.55
CA PHE A 59 4.07 0.00 5.91
C PHE A 59 4.36 0.06 4.42
N ARG A 60 4.92 -1.03 3.89
CA ARG A 60 5.13 -1.22 2.45
C ARG A 60 3.92 -1.90 1.84
N LEU A 61 3.45 -1.36 0.72
CA LEU A 61 2.35 -1.91 -0.06
C LEU A 61 2.82 -2.21 -1.47
N THR A 62 2.22 -3.20 -2.10
CA THR A 62 2.39 -3.42 -3.54
C THR A 62 1.06 -3.79 -4.18
N ASN A 63 0.94 -3.50 -5.47
CA ASN A 63 -0.20 -3.90 -6.27
C ASN A 63 0.11 -5.26 -6.94
N ILE A 64 -0.75 -6.24 -6.72
CA ILE A 64 -0.62 -7.60 -7.26
C ILE A 64 -1.67 -7.94 -8.33
N ASP A 65 -2.33 -6.93 -8.91
CA ASP A 65 -3.10 -7.14 -10.16
C ASP A 65 -2.18 -7.17 -11.38
#